data_AF-A0A346MWV4-F1
#
_entry.id   AF-A0A346MWV4-F1
#
_cell.length_a   1.000
_cell.length_b   1.000
_cell.length_c   1.000
_cell.angle_alpha   90.00
_cell.angle_beta   90.00
_cell.angle_gamma   90.00
#
_symmetry.space_group_name_H-M   'P 1'
#
loop_
_entity.id
_entity.type
_entity.pdbx_description
1 polymer ?
#
loop_
_entity_poly.entity_id
_entity_poly.type
_entity_poly.pdbx_seq_one_letter_code
_entity_poly.pdbx_strand_id
1 'polypeptide(L)'
;MTPDLTPADLKQRKPVWEALSEFWLDTELQESDFDRIAGVMARSPYSLEEIRDIHRYEVAPAVSANLAGVAGEWAGFDSKWLVERCRAQALRRGSVLRRVLLWLRAPLLWYFTAGHWRKVLPRVRVLRAAVAARSPRGPRRIFVDALNLAYWRSNPPSLRLPLTLLAQLLAERHDVVLYFDASARYRLGGERELYERLLQHPRYCVEVPSGKSADGVMLRDAMACGGRVVSRDKYSDHRKRYRRLIDDPQRLLSGEVREGRVLVSKLNLDVPLPASSEAAWERLEPLLRRAIES
;
A
#
# COMPACT_ATOMS: atom_id res chain seq x y z
N MET A 1 -3.79 -13.44 -24.00
CA MET A 1 -3.01 -14.22 -23.01
C MET A 1 -3.71 -14.12 -21.67
N THR A 2 -4.43 -15.16 -21.26
CA THR A 2 -4.90 -15.31 -19.88
C THR A 2 -3.68 -15.67 -19.03
N PRO A 3 -3.28 -14.87 -18.03
CA PRO A 3 -2.19 -15.28 -17.15
C PRO A 3 -2.64 -16.54 -16.42
N ASP A 4 -1.89 -17.62 -16.58
CA ASP A 4 -2.09 -18.82 -15.77
C ASP A 4 -1.95 -18.45 -14.29
N LEU A 5 -2.88 -18.94 -13.46
CA LEU A 5 -2.82 -18.77 -12.02
C LEU A 5 -1.61 -19.54 -11.49
N THR A 6 -0.64 -18.83 -10.91
CA THR A 6 0.54 -19.47 -10.33
C THR A 6 0.16 -20.29 -9.08
N PRO A 7 0.99 -21.27 -8.66
CA PRO A 7 0.76 -21.97 -7.40
C PRO A 7 0.66 -21.04 -6.18
N ALA A 8 1.40 -19.92 -6.19
CA ALA A 8 1.32 -18.89 -5.16
C ALA A 8 -0.03 -18.17 -5.16
N ASP A 9 -0.59 -17.87 -6.34
CA ASP A 9 -1.93 -17.28 -6.47
C ASP A 9 -2.99 -18.23 -5.92
N LEU A 10 -2.91 -19.53 -6.23
CA LEU A 10 -3.84 -20.53 -5.72
C LEU A 10 -3.82 -20.63 -4.19
N LYS A 11 -2.62 -20.53 -3.57
CA LYS A 11 -2.47 -20.53 -2.11
C LYS A 11 -3.19 -19.34 -1.45
N GLN A 12 -3.20 -18.18 -2.10
CA GLN A 12 -3.89 -16.98 -1.60
C GLN A 12 -5.38 -16.96 -1.93
N ARG A 13 -5.78 -17.49 -3.09
CA ARG A 13 -7.18 -17.53 -3.55
C ARG A 13 -8.02 -18.55 -2.82
N LYS A 14 -7.46 -19.74 -2.52
CA LYS A 14 -8.21 -20.85 -1.92
C LYS A 14 -9.00 -20.45 -0.66
N PRO A 15 -8.40 -19.83 0.38
CA PRO A 15 -9.15 -19.47 1.58
C PRO A 15 -10.28 -18.48 1.30
N VAL A 16 -10.08 -17.58 0.34
CA VAL A 16 -11.08 -16.57 -0.04
C VAL A 16 -12.23 -17.20 -0.82
N TRP A 17 -11.95 -18.17 -1.69
CA TRP A 17 -12.99 -18.95 -2.38
C TRP A 17 -13.84 -19.77 -1.40
N GLU A 18 -13.21 -20.43 -0.44
CA GLU A 18 -13.89 -21.19 0.61
C GLU A 18 -14.79 -20.28 1.46
N ALA A 19 -14.26 -19.17 1.98
CA ALA A 19 -15.05 -18.25 2.80
C ALA A 19 -16.22 -17.60 2.05
N LEU A 20 -16.07 -17.35 0.75
CA LEU A 20 -17.12 -16.75 -0.09
C LEU A 20 -18.18 -17.76 -0.56
N SER A 21 -17.84 -19.05 -0.64
CA SER A 21 -18.79 -20.09 -1.05
C SER A 21 -19.84 -20.34 0.02
N GLU A 22 -19.50 -20.10 1.28
CA GLU A 22 -20.43 -20.22 2.42
C GLU A 22 -21.67 -19.33 2.32
N PHE A 23 -21.62 -18.23 1.55
CA PHE A 23 -22.80 -17.39 1.27
C PHE A 23 -23.89 -18.12 0.47
N TRP A 24 -23.62 -19.33 -0.02
CA TRP A 24 -24.47 -20.13 -0.89
C TRP A 24 -24.90 -21.46 -0.26
N LEU A 25 -24.51 -21.72 1.00
CA LEU A 25 -24.97 -22.89 1.74
C LEU A 25 -26.37 -22.62 2.33
N ASP A 26 -27.14 -23.68 2.55
CA ASP A 26 -28.47 -23.62 3.16
C ASP A 26 -28.40 -23.49 4.70
N THR A 27 -27.19 -23.38 5.24
CA THR A 27 -26.93 -23.16 6.66
C THR A 27 -26.99 -21.67 6.99
N GLU A 28 -27.82 -21.31 7.97
CA GLU A 28 -27.88 -19.93 8.46
C GLU A 28 -26.56 -19.54 9.15
N LEU A 29 -25.83 -18.62 8.52
CA LEU A 29 -24.56 -18.10 9.05
C LEU A 29 -24.80 -17.31 10.34
N GLN A 30 -24.06 -17.67 11.39
CA GLN A 30 -24.10 -17.00 12.67
C GLN A 30 -23.14 -15.80 12.71
N GLU A 31 -23.24 -14.96 13.73
CA GLU A 31 -22.36 -13.78 13.87
C GLU A 31 -20.86 -14.17 13.93
N SER A 32 -20.53 -15.32 14.55
CA SER A 32 -19.18 -15.89 14.56
C SER A 32 -18.67 -16.31 13.18
N ASP A 33 -19.56 -16.77 12.29
CA ASP A 33 -19.19 -17.12 10.92
C ASP A 33 -18.84 -15.87 10.13
N PHE A 34 -19.63 -14.81 10.29
CA PHE A 34 -19.31 -13.52 9.65
C PHE A 34 -17.98 -12.95 10.14
N ASP A 35 -17.64 -13.11 11.42
CA ASP A 35 -16.34 -12.70 11.96
C ASP A 35 -15.18 -13.54 11.37
N ARG A 36 -15.37 -14.87 11.26
CA ARG A 36 -14.39 -15.77 10.64
C ARG A 36 -14.17 -15.44 9.16
N ILE A 37 -15.25 -15.32 8.38
CA ILE A 37 -15.23 -14.96 6.96
C ILE A 37 -14.56 -13.60 6.76
N ALA A 38 -14.94 -12.61 7.58
CA ALA A 38 -14.33 -11.28 7.54
C ALA A 38 -12.82 -11.33 7.85
N GLY A 39 -12.40 -12.16 8.80
CA GLY A 39 -10.99 -12.39 9.13
C GLY A 39 -10.19 -12.95 7.96
N VAL A 40 -10.75 -13.91 7.21
CA VAL A 40 -10.11 -14.46 6.00
C VAL A 40 -9.95 -13.36 4.94
N MET A 41 -11.01 -12.61 4.66
CA MET A 41 -10.96 -11.49 3.72
C MET A 41 -9.95 -10.42 4.14
N ALA A 42 -9.93 -10.06 5.43
CA ALA A 42 -9.05 -9.03 5.98
C ALA A 42 -7.57 -9.38 5.83
N ARG A 43 -7.20 -10.66 6.02
CA ARG A 43 -5.83 -11.18 5.87
C ARG A 43 -5.40 -11.42 4.43
N SER A 44 -6.36 -11.53 3.50
CA SER A 44 -6.05 -11.71 2.09
C SER A 44 -5.40 -10.45 1.48
N PRO A 45 -4.54 -10.59 0.46
CA PRO A 45 -3.90 -9.46 -0.19
C PRO A 45 -4.84 -8.67 -1.13
N TYR A 46 -6.09 -9.14 -1.30
CA TYR A 46 -7.04 -8.57 -2.25
C TYR A 46 -7.75 -7.34 -1.70
N SER A 47 -7.97 -6.34 -2.56
CA SER A 47 -8.81 -5.19 -2.21
C SER A 47 -10.26 -5.63 -1.99
N LEU A 48 -11.08 -4.83 -1.30
CA LEU A 48 -12.51 -5.16 -1.15
C LEU A 48 -13.22 -5.29 -2.51
N GLU A 49 -12.83 -4.47 -3.49
CA GLU A 49 -13.33 -4.54 -4.85
C GLU A 49 -12.91 -5.84 -5.53
N GLU A 50 -11.65 -6.25 -5.36
CA GLU A 50 -11.16 -7.51 -5.92
C GLU A 50 -11.81 -8.73 -5.28
N ILE A 51 -12.11 -8.71 -3.98
CA ILE A 51 -12.87 -9.78 -3.31
C ILE A 51 -14.30 -9.85 -3.87
N ARG A 52 -14.95 -8.71 -4.13
CA ARG A 52 -16.27 -8.69 -4.77
C ARG A 52 -16.22 -9.24 -6.18
N ASP A 53 -15.16 -8.95 -6.93
CA ASP A 53 -14.94 -9.52 -8.24
C ASP A 53 -14.68 -11.03 -8.19
N ILE A 54 -13.88 -11.50 -7.23
CA ILE A 54 -13.64 -12.93 -6.99
C ILE A 54 -14.97 -13.63 -6.70
N HIS A 55 -15.81 -13.06 -5.81
CA HIS A 55 -17.14 -13.58 -5.55
C HIS A 55 -17.98 -13.63 -6.83
N ARG A 56 -18.07 -12.52 -7.56
CA ARG A 56 -18.95 -12.36 -8.73
C ARG A 56 -18.56 -13.24 -9.92
N TYR A 57 -17.26 -13.34 -10.21
CA TYR A 57 -16.76 -13.95 -11.44
C TYR A 57 -16.16 -15.34 -11.24
N GLU A 58 -15.83 -15.72 -10.01
CA GLU A 58 -15.13 -16.96 -9.72
C GLU A 58 -15.97 -17.89 -8.85
N VAL A 59 -16.47 -17.40 -7.71
CA VAL A 59 -17.17 -18.24 -6.71
C VAL A 59 -18.65 -18.41 -7.05
N ALA A 60 -19.39 -17.31 -7.19
CA ALA A 60 -20.83 -17.34 -7.48
C ALA A 60 -21.15 -18.24 -8.69
N PRO A 61 -20.52 -18.10 -9.87
CA PRO A 61 -20.80 -18.99 -10.99
C PRO A 61 -20.25 -20.41 -10.83
N ALA A 62 -19.34 -20.68 -9.88
CA ALA A 62 -18.93 -22.05 -9.54
C ALA A 62 -20.01 -22.80 -8.75
N VAL A 63 -20.67 -22.11 -7.80
CA VAL A 63 -21.59 -22.75 -6.84
C VAL A 63 -23.07 -22.49 -7.14
N SER A 64 -23.43 -21.35 -7.75
CA SER A 64 -24.82 -21.01 -8.05
C SER A 64 -25.44 -21.93 -9.10
N ALA A 65 -24.63 -22.62 -9.89
CA ALA A 65 -25.12 -23.64 -10.83
C ALA A 65 -25.77 -24.83 -10.10
N ASN A 66 -25.35 -25.09 -8.85
CA ASN A 66 -25.92 -26.17 -8.04
C ASN A 66 -27.32 -25.83 -7.51
N LEU A 67 -27.72 -24.54 -7.46
CA LEU A 67 -29.08 -24.14 -7.10
C LEU A 67 -30.15 -24.66 -8.07
N ALA A 68 -29.76 -25.09 -9.28
CA ALA A 68 -30.67 -25.63 -10.29
C ALA A 68 -30.72 -27.16 -10.33
N GLY A 69 -29.90 -27.86 -9.52
CA GLY A 69 -29.81 -29.32 -9.48
C GLY A 69 -30.34 -29.90 -8.18
N VAL A 70 -31.26 -30.85 -8.25
CA VAL A 70 -31.72 -31.66 -7.12
C VAL A 70 -30.65 -32.72 -6.80
N ALA A 71 -29.59 -32.36 -6.06
CA ALA A 71 -28.76 -33.31 -5.28
C ALA A 71 -27.51 -32.65 -4.65
N GLY A 72 -27.22 -33.03 -3.41
CA GLY A 72 -25.89 -32.99 -2.80
C GLY A 72 -25.80 -32.11 -1.55
N GLU A 73 -25.32 -32.68 -0.44
CA GLU A 73 -25.20 -32.08 0.90
C GLU A 73 -24.89 -30.58 0.91
N TRP A 74 -25.90 -29.76 1.23
CA TRP A 74 -25.80 -28.31 1.39
C TRP A 74 -25.12 -27.88 2.70
N ALA A 75 -24.56 -28.84 3.44
CA ALA A 75 -23.80 -28.62 4.66
C ALA A 75 -22.39 -28.08 4.38
N GLY A 76 -21.87 -28.25 3.15
CA GLY A 76 -20.56 -27.73 2.77
C GLY A 76 -20.16 -28.12 1.35
N PHE A 77 -19.15 -27.44 0.80
CA PHE A 77 -18.54 -27.83 -0.47
C PHE A 77 -17.24 -28.60 -0.22
N ASP A 78 -17.04 -29.71 -0.94
CA ASP A 78 -15.72 -30.35 -0.96
C ASP A 78 -14.66 -29.34 -1.43
N SER A 79 -13.58 -29.22 -0.65
CA SER A 79 -12.54 -28.21 -0.85
C SER A 79 -11.85 -28.37 -2.21
N LYS A 80 -11.58 -29.61 -2.64
CA LYS A 80 -10.91 -29.87 -3.92
C LYS A 80 -11.83 -29.49 -5.09
N TRP A 81 -13.09 -29.94 -5.04
CA TRP A 81 -14.11 -29.61 -6.02
C TRP A 81 -14.32 -28.10 -6.16
N LEU A 82 -14.44 -27.38 -5.04
CA LEU A 82 -14.66 -25.94 -5.04
C LEU A 82 -13.48 -25.21 -5.68
N VAL A 83 -12.25 -25.58 -5.31
CA VAL A 83 -11.02 -24.99 -5.84
C VAL A 83 -10.90 -25.22 -7.35
N GLU A 84 -11.17 -26.44 -7.83
CA GLU A 84 -11.15 -26.76 -9.26
C GLU A 84 -12.18 -25.93 -10.05
N ARG A 85 -13.41 -25.84 -9.54
CA ARG A 85 -14.47 -25.05 -10.17
C ARG A 85 -14.13 -23.56 -10.17
N CYS A 86 -13.75 -22.98 -9.04
CA CYS A 86 -13.37 -21.56 -8.96
C CYS A 86 -12.15 -21.26 -9.86
N ARG A 87 -11.16 -22.16 -9.92
CA ARG A 87 -10.02 -22.03 -10.84
C ARG A 87 -10.46 -21.99 -12.30
N ALA A 88 -11.33 -22.91 -12.71
CA ALA A 88 -11.88 -22.95 -14.07
C ALA A 88 -12.69 -21.69 -14.41
N GLN A 89 -13.26 -21.03 -13.40
CA GLN A 89 -13.99 -19.77 -13.54
C GLN A 89 -13.03 -18.58 -13.68
N ALA A 90 -12.00 -18.53 -12.83
CA ALA A 90 -10.96 -17.50 -12.83
C ALA A 90 -10.19 -17.43 -14.17
N LEU A 91 -9.85 -18.59 -14.76
CA LEU A 91 -9.21 -18.65 -16.09
C LEU A 91 -10.07 -18.04 -17.20
N ARG A 92 -11.40 -18.02 -17.03
CA ARG A 92 -12.36 -17.47 -17.99
C ARG A 92 -12.76 -16.01 -17.70
N ARG A 93 -12.15 -15.36 -16.69
CA ARG A 93 -12.50 -13.99 -16.25
C ARG A 93 -12.27 -12.93 -17.33
N GLY A 94 -11.42 -13.20 -18.32
CA GLY A 94 -11.20 -12.33 -19.48
C GLY A 94 -12.27 -12.38 -20.56
N SER A 95 -13.20 -13.35 -20.53
CA SER A 95 -14.22 -13.51 -21.57
C SER A 95 -15.31 -12.44 -21.48
N VAL A 96 -15.42 -11.60 -22.51
CA VAL A 96 -16.44 -10.54 -22.60
C VAL A 96 -17.85 -11.10 -22.60
N LEU A 97 -18.12 -12.12 -23.43
CA LEU A 97 -19.42 -12.80 -23.49
C LEU A 97 -19.85 -13.29 -22.11
N ARG A 98 -18.92 -13.90 -21.38
CA ARG A 98 -19.21 -14.41 -20.04
C ARG A 98 -19.53 -13.30 -19.04
N ARG A 99 -18.82 -12.17 -19.11
CA ARG A 99 -19.11 -11.02 -18.25
C ARG A 99 -20.52 -10.49 -18.48
N VAL A 100 -20.96 -10.44 -19.73
CA VAL A 100 -22.34 -10.05 -20.08
C VAL A 100 -23.34 -11.03 -19.49
N LEU A 101 -23.15 -12.34 -19.66
CA LEU A 101 -24.03 -13.36 -19.09
C LEU A 101 -24.11 -13.27 -17.55
N LEU A 102 -22.98 -13.06 -16.87
CA LEU A 102 -22.95 -12.89 -15.41
C LEU A 102 -23.54 -11.55 -14.96
N TRP A 103 -23.46 -10.51 -15.80
CA TRP A 103 -24.12 -9.24 -15.54
C TRP A 103 -25.65 -9.39 -15.58
N LEU A 104 -26.19 -10.12 -16.55
CA LEU A 104 -27.63 -10.42 -16.63
C LEU A 104 -28.13 -11.20 -15.40
N ARG A 105 -27.31 -12.09 -14.84
CA ARG A 105 -27.63 -12.87 -13.63
C ARG A 105 -27.36 -12.11 -12.33
N ALA A 106 -26.70 -10.94 -12.39
CA ALA A 106 -26.26 -10.23 -11.19
C ALA A 106 -27.38 -9.87 -10.20
N PRO A 107 -28.60 -9.47 -10.63
CA PRO A 107 -29.69 -9.20 -9.68
C PRO A 107 -30.07 -10.42 -8.83
N LEU A 108 -30.13 -11.60 -9.45
CA LEU A 108 -30.42 -12.86 -8.76
C LEU A 108 -29.31 -13.22 -7.77
N LEU A 109 -28.05 -13.16 -8.22
CA LEU A 109 -26.90 -13.47 -7.34
C LEU A 109 -26.80 -12.48 -6.18
N TRP A 110 -27.15 -11.22 -6.42
CA TRP A 110 -27.20 -10.19 -5.40
C TRP A 110 -28.29 -10.46 -4.38
N TYR A 111 -29.48 -10.88 -4.79
CA TYR A 111 -30.58 -11.23 -3.89
C TYR A 111 -30.14 -12.23 -2.81
N PHE A 112 -29.45 -13.30 -3.18
CA PHE A 112 -28.96 -14.33 -2.24
C PHE A 112 -27.86 -13.85 -1.29
N THR A 113 -27.03 -12.90 -1.72
CA THR A 113 -25.77 -12.59 -1.02
C THR A 113 -25.71 -11.20 -0.42
N ALA A 114 -26.66 -10.31 -0.74
CA ALA A 114 -26.67 -8.93 -0.26
C ALA A 114 -26.73 -8.84 1.27
N GLY A 115 -27.51 -9.71 1.92
CA GLY A 115 -27.60 -9.80 3.38
C GLY A 115 -26.24 -10.13 4.00
N HIS A 116 -25.56 -11.16 3.49
CA HIS A 116 -24.24 -11.57 3.94
C HIS A 116 -23.20 -10.46 3.75
N TRP A 117 -23.21 -9.81 2.58
CA TRP A 117 -22.32 -8.67 2.31
C TRP A 117 -22.52 -7.50 3.27
N ARG A 118 -23.77 -7.17 3.62
CA ARG A 118 -24.07 -6.11 4.61
C ARG A 118 -23.47 -6.41 5.98
N LYS A 119 -23.44 -7.68 6.39
CA LYS A 119 -22.85 -8.11 7.68
C LYS A 119 -21.31 -8.19 7.64
N VAL A 120 -20.72 -8.64 6.53
CA VAL A 120 -19.26 -8.88 6.43
C VAL A 120 -18.46 -7.60 6.14
N LEU A 121 -18.94 -6.73 5.26
CA LEU A 121 -18.18 -5.54 4.83
C LEU A 121 -17.73 -4.63 5.99
N PRO A 122 -18.59 -4.27 6.96
CA PRO A 122 -18.17 -3.48 8.12
C PRO A 122 -17.09 -4.18 8.95
N ARG A 123 -17.22 -5.50 9.16
CA ARG A 123 -16.24 -6.30 9.92
C ARG A 123 -14.87 -6.32 9.26
N VAL A 124 -14.82 -6.53 7.94
CA VAL A 124 -13.54 -6.50 7.20
C VAL A 124 -12.87 -5.13 7.34
N ARG A 125 -13.65 -4.05 7.27
CA ARG A 125 -13.14 -2.68 7.46
C ARG A 125 -12.59 -2.48 8.87
N VAL A 126 -13.34 -2.89 9.90
CA VAL A 126 -12.90 -2.81 11.30
C VAL A 126 -11.65 -3.64 11.52
N LEU A 127 -11.58 -4.87 11.02
CA LEU A 127 -10.40 -5.74 11.16
C LEU A 127 -9.18 -5.16 10.44
N ARG A 128 -9.34 -4.65 9.22
CA ARG A 128 -8.25 -3.99 8.50
C ARG A 128 -7.82 -2.69 9.15
N ALA A 129 -8.76 -1.90 9.68
CA ALA A 129 -8.47 -0.68 10.43
C ALA A 129 -7.78 -1.00 11.75
N ALA A 130 -8.21 -2.05 12.47
CA ALA A 130 -7.58 -2.52 13.69
C ALA A 130 -6.19 -3.08 13.43
N VAL A 131 -5.96 -3.81 12.33
CA VAL A 131 -4.61 -4.23 11.91
C VAL A 131 -3.76 -3.03 11.51
N ALA A 132 -4.33 -2.04 10.83
CA ALA A 132 -3.65 -0.79 10.48
C ALA A 132 -3.41 0.13 11.69
N ALA A 133 -4.19 -0.02 12.77
CA ALA A 133 -4.02 0.71 14.03
C ALA A 133 -3.07 -0.04 14.99
N ARG A 134 -3.09 -1.38 14.99
CA ARG A 134 -2.20 -2.26 15.75
C ARG A 134 -0.85 -2.45 15.09
N SER A 135 -0.75 -2.21 13.78
CA SER A 135 0.50 -1.83 13.14
C SER A 135 0.64 -0.32 13.27
N PRO A 136 1.44 0.23 14.19
CA PRO A 136 1.59 1.68 14.32
C PRO A 136 2.28 2.31 13.09
N ARG A 137 2.57 1.50 12.07
CA ARG A 137 3.41 1.80 10.94
C ARG A 137 2.82 1.04 9.74
N GLY A 138 2.32 1.78 8.75
CA GLY A 138 2.30 1.29 7.36
C GLY A 138 3.72 0.89 6.91
N PRO A 139 3.97 0.64 5.62
CA PRO A 139 5.31 0.27 5.16
C PRO A 139 6.32 1.27 5.76
N ARG A 140 7.17 0.75 6.66
CA ARG A 140 7.99 1.58 7.58
C ARG A 140 8.94 2.47 6.80
N ARG A 141 9.20 2.08 5.56
CA ARG A 141 10.12 2.72 4.65
C ARG A 141 9.51 3.97 4.03
N ILE A 142 10.10 5.09 4.37
CA ILE A 142 9.78 6.43 3.88
C ILE A 142 10.92 6.86 2.98
N PHE A 143 10.56 7.23 1.77
CA PHE A 143 11.45 7.75 0.75
C PHE A 143 11.21 9.25 0.69
N VAL A 144 12.26 10.04 0.76
CA VAL A 144 12.14 11.50 0.79
C VAL A 144 12.87 12.07 -0.41
N ASP A 145 12.17 12.87 -1.19
CA ASP A 145 12.76 13.67 -2.26
C ASP A 145 13.46 14.88 -1.64
N ALA A 146 14.73 14.70 -1.29
CA ALA A 146 15.42 15.60 -0.39
C ALA A 146 15.73 16.95 -1.06
N LEU A 147 15.99 16.95 -2.37
CA LEU A 147 16.20 18.19 -3.11
C LEU A 147 14.88 18.96 -3.26
N ASN A 148 13.75 18.30 -3.55
CA ASN A 148 12.43 18.96 -3.54
C ASN A 148 12.13 19.61 -2.18
N LEU A 149 12.37 18.88 -1.09
CA LEU A 149 12.18 19.39 0.26
C LEU A 149 13.08 20.59 0.54
N ALA A 150 14.34 20.55 0.11
CA ALA A 150 15.28 21.64 0.31
C ALA A 150 14.79 22.97 -0.30
N TYR A 151 13.93 22.92 -1.32
CA TYR A 151 13.32 24.09 -1.97
C TYR A 151 12.03 24.60 -1.31
N TRP A 152 11.44 23.91 -0.32
CA TRP A 152 10.11 24.30 0.20
C TRP A 152 10.08 25.68 0.88
N ARG A 153 11.20 26.14 1.43
CA ARG A 153 11.28 27.38 2.22
C ARG A 153 12.40 28.32 1.83
N SER A 154 13.32 27.89 1.00
CA SER A 154 14.47 28.70 0.63
C SER A 154 14.78 28.54 -0.84
N ASN A 155 15.18 29.66 -1.44
CA ASN A 155 15.88 29.71 -2.70
C ASN A 155 17.05 30.68 -2.49
N PRO A 156 18.31 30.21 -2.36
CA PRO A 156 18.81 28.86 -2.69
C PRO A 156 18.30 27.73 -1.76
N PRO A 157 18.33 26.46 -2.20
CA PRO A 157 17.83 25.32 -1.43
C PRO A 157 18.68 25.08 -0.17
N SER A 158 18.04 24.58 0.89
CA SER A 158 18.69 24.30 2.18
C SER A 158 18.34 22.91 2.74
N LEU A 159 19.34 22.21 3.25
CA LEU A 159 19.28 20.95 3.98
C LEU A 159 18.55 21.06 5.31
N ARG A 160 18.26 22.26 5.81
CA ARG A 160 17.58 22.47 7.09
C ARG A 160 16.30 21.64 7.20
N LEU A 161 15.47 21.66 6.16
CA LEU A 161 14.22 20.89 6.16
C LEU A 161 14.46 19.38 5.99
N PRO A 162 15.23 18.90 4.99
CA PRO A 162 15.59 17.48 4.87
C PRO A 162 16.18 16.87 6.15
N LEU A 163 17.12 17.55 6.81
CA LEU A 163 17.77 17.08 8.04
C LEU A 163 16.78 17.01 9.21
N THR A 164 15.92 18.02 9.35
CA THR A 164 14.88 18.05 10.39
C THR A 164 13.90 16.89 10.21
N LEU A 165 13.44 16.65 8.98
CA LEU A 165 12.53 15.56 8.70
C LEU A 165 13.19 14.20 8.96
N LEU A 166 14.45 14.03 8.52
CA LEU A 166 15.21 12.81 8.76
C LEU A 166 15.36 12.53 10.27
N ALA A 167 15.74 13.53 11.06
CA ALA A 167 15.91 13.39 12.51
C ALA A 167 14.60 12.95 13.19
N GLN A 168 13.48 13.61 12.87
CA GLN A 168 12.19 13.28 13.45
C GLN A 168 11.73 11.86 13.09
N LEU A 169 11.87 11.48 11.82
CA LEU A 169 11.47 10.14 11.35
C LEU A 169 12.35 9.04 11.96
N LEU A 170 13.65 9.28 12.13
CA LEU A 170 14.54 8.34 12.83
C LEU A 170 14.19 8.22 14.31
N ALA A 171 13.87 9.32 14.98
CA ALA A 171 13.44 9.31 16.39
C ALA A 171 12.15 8.48 16.59
N GLU A 172 11.21 8.55 15.65
CA GLU A 172 9.98 7.74 15.61
C GLU A 172 10.21 6.28 15.15
N ARG A 173 11.47 5.93 14.87
CA ARG A 173 11.94 4.62 14.39
C ARG A 173 11.30 4.21 13.06
N HIS A 174 11.11 5.19 12.18
CA HIS A 174 10.84 4.92 10.77
C HIS A 174 12.11 4.46 10.06
N ASP A 175 11.93 3.61 9.06
CA ASP A 175 12.98 3.31 8.09
C ASP A 175 12.91 4.44 7.06
N VAL A 176 13.95 5.26 6.93
CA VAL A 176 13.87 6.48 6.11
C VAL A 176 15.14 6.65 5.30
N VAL A 177 14.96 7.09 4.06
CA VAL A 177 16.06 7.37 3.14
C VAL A 177 15.79 8.63 2.34
N LEU A 178 16.77 9.53 2.34
CA LEU A 178 16.81 10.74 1.53
C LEU A 178 17.39 10.41 0.16
N TYR A 179 16.71 10.79 -0.91
CA TYR A 179 17.22 10.71 -2.28
C TYR A 179 17.61 12.11 -2.77
N PHE A 180 18.83 12.20 -3.29
CA PHE A 180 19.35 13.40 -3.93
C PHE A 180 19.72 13.11 -5.38
N ASP A 181 19.44 14.09 -6.23
CA ASP A 181 19.94 14.12 -7.60
C ASP A 181 21.43 14.48 -7.61
N ALA A 182 22.18 14.05 -8.62
CA ALA A 182 23.59 14.40 -8.80
C ALA A 182 23.83 15.92 -8.78
N SER A 183 22.83 16.71 -9.18
CA SER A 183 22.87 18.17 -9.15
C SER A 183 22.85 18.78 -7.74
N ALA A 184 22.54 18.02 -6.69
CA ALA A 184 22.44 18.52 -5.32
C ALA A 184 23.74 19.19 -4.82
N ARG A 185 24.91 18.63 -5.16
CA ARG A 185 26.22 19.18 -4.76
C ARG A 185 26.44 20.62 -5.20
N TYR A 186 25.94 20.97 -6.39
CA TYR A 186 26.08 22.31 -6.95
C TYR A 186 25.00 23.26 -6.44
N ARG A 187 23.80 22.72 -6.17
CA ARG A 187 22.63 23.51 -5.77
C ARG A 187 22.64 23.89 -4.29
N LEU A 188 23.22 23.06 -3.42
CA LEU A 188 23.29 23.28 -1.98
C LEU A 188 24.38 24.29 -1.56
N GLY A 189 25.23 24.73 -2.49
CA GLY A 189 26.14 25.86 -2.31
C GLY A 189 26.92 25.85 -0.98
N GLY A 190 26.54 26.74 -0.06
CA GLY A 190 27.19 26.93 1.25
C GLY A 190 27.00 25.79 2.25
N GLU A 191 26.11 24.83 1.99
CA GLU A 191 25.87 23.68 2.87
C GLU A 191 26.53 22.39 2.36
N ARG A 192 27.49 22.52 1.43
CA ARG A 192 28.17 21.39 0.80
C ARG A 192 28.88 20.49 1.82
N GLU A 193 29.52 21.06 2.83
CA GLU A 193 30.21 20.28 3.86
C GLU A 193 29.23 19.42 4.67
N LEU A 194 28.08 19.97 5.06
CA LEU A 194 27.01 19.22 5.72
C LEU A 194 26.44 18.12 4.82
N TYR A 195 26.28 18.40 3.52
CA TYR A 195 25.86 17.41 2.55
C TYR A 195 26.86 16.25 2.43
N GLU A 196 28.15 16.54 2.37
CA GLU A 196 29.21 15.53 2.29
C GLU A 196 29.26 14.67 3.57
N ARG A 197 29.05 15.26 4.75
CA ARG A 197 28.89 14.51 6.00
C ARG A 197 27.67 13.59 5.97
N LEU A 198 26.53 14.07 5.46
CA LEU A 198 25.31 13.26 5.33
C LEU A 198 25.53 12.04 4.42
N LEU A 199 26.30 12.21 3.33
CA LEU A 199 26.61 11.13 2.39
C LEU A 199 27.50 10.03 2.97
N GLN A 200 28.21 10.28 4.08
CA GLN A 200 28.93 9.24 4.82
C GLN A 200 27.99 8.22 5.47
N HIS A 201 26.67 8.47 5.44
CA HIS A 201 25.64 7.58 5.96
C HIS A 201 24.74 7.02 4.84
N PRO A 202 25.23 6.08 4.00
CA PRO A 202 24.52 5.58 2.81
C PRO A 202 23.21 4.83 3.13
N ARG A 203 23.00 4.44 4.40
CA ARG A 203 21.74 3.87 4.87
C ARG A 203 20.59 4.88 4.85
N TYR A 204 20.89 6.16 5.05
CA TYR A 204 19.90 7.24 5.24
C TYR A 204 19.92 8.27 4.12
N CYS A 205 20.96 8.26 3.28
CA CYS A 205 21.13 9.21 2.19
C CYS A 205 21.70 8.51 0.96
N VAL A 206 21.04 8.69 -0.19
CA VAL A 206 21.47 8.16 -1.48
C VAL A 206 21.57 9.32 -2.46
N GLU A 207 22.77 9.53 -2.99
CA GLU A 207 22.98 10.36 -4.17
C GLU A 207 22.92 9.47 -5.42
N VAL A 208 22.01 9.81 -6.34
CA VAL A 208 21.89 9.07 -7.59
C VAL A 208 22.96 9.56 -8.58
N PRO A 209 23.73 8.65 -9.24
CA PRO A 209 24.75 9.03 -10.20
C PRO A 209 24.22 9.86 -11.37
N SER A 210 25.08 10.69 -11.95
CA SER A 210 24.76 11.47 -13.15
C SER A 210 24.27 10.57 -14.29
N GLY A 211 23.26 11.04 -15.02
CA GLY A 211 22.59 10.28 -16.09
C GLY A 211 21.42 9.39 -15.63
N LYS A 212 21.14 9.31 -14.33
CA LYS A 212 19.90 8.73 -13.77
C LYS A 212 19.17 9.79 -12.95
N SER A 213 17.84 9.82 -13.06
CA SER A 213 17.00 10.69 -12.23
C SER A 213 16.76 10.07 -10.85
N ALA A 214 16.94 10.88 -9.80
CA ALA A 214 16.62 10.48 -8.43
C ALA A 214 15.15 10.05 -8.29
N ASP A 215 14.22 10.79 -8.91
CA ASP A 215 12.79 10.49 -8.90
C ASP A 215 12.50 9.09 -9.43
N GLY A 216 13.09 8.74 -10.57
CA GLY A 216 12.88 7.44 -11.20
C GLY A 216 13.36 6.26 -10.34
N VAL A 217 14.53 6.41 -9.70
CA VAL A 217 15.09 5.38 -8.80
C VAL A 217 14.26 5.29 -7.53
N MET A 218 13.96 6.43 -6.90
CA MET A 218 13.18 6.51 -5.67
C MET A 218 11.77 5.93 -5.84
N LEU A 219 11.05 6.32 -6.88
CA LEU A 219 9.67 5.84 -7.16
C LEU A 219 9.64 4.34 -7.45
N ARG A 220 10.66 3.80 -8.14
CA ARG A 220 10.81 2.37 -8.36
C ARG A 220 10.97 1.62 -7.03
N ASP A 221 11.87 2.08 -6.18
CA ASP A 221 12.20 1.40 -4.92
C ASP A 221 11.02 1.51 -3.93
N ALA A 222 10.37 2.68 -3.87
CA ALA A 222 9.16 2.89 -3.08
C ALA A 222 7.98 2.03 -3.57
N MET A 223 7.81 1.86 -4.87
CA MET A 223 6.80 0.95 -5.39
C MET A 223 7.14 -0.51 -5.04
N ALA A 224 8.37 -0.96 -5.26
CA ALA A 224 8.76 -2.36 -5.04
C ALA A 224 8.48 -2.86 -3.61
N CYS A 225 8.67 -2.01 -2.59
CA CYS A 225 8.43 -2.36 -1.18
C CYS A 225 7.10 -1.84 -0.62
N GLY A 226 6.27 -1.19 -1.43
CA GLY A 226 5.05 -0.54 -0.96
C GLY A 226 5.28 0.73 -0.12
N GLY A 227 6.51 1.26 -0.05
CA GLY A 227 6.90 2.43 0.74
C GLY A 227 6.18 3.73 0.40
N ARG A 228 6.27 4.71 1.33
CA ARG A 228 5.68 6.05 1.20
C ARG A 228 6.72 7.03 0.70
N VAL A 229 6.32 8.01 -0.10
CA VAL A 229 7.17 9.07 -0.65
C VAL A 229 6.76 10.40 -0.05
N VAL A 230 7.70 11.20 0.44
CA VAL A 230 7.46 12.58 0.89
C VAL A 230 8.01 13.53 -0.17
N SER A 231 7.11 14.26 -0.83
CA SER A 231 7.44 15.29 -1.81
C SER A 231 6.22 16.17 -2.11
N ARG A 232 6.46 17.37 -2.66
CA ARG A 232 5.40 18.21 -3.27
C ARG A 232 5.29 18.02 -4.77
N ASP A 233 6.27 17.37 -5.40
CA ASP A 233 6.22 17.12 -6.84
C ASP A 233 5.14 16.07 -7.18
N LYS A 234 4.47 16.28 -8.30
CA LYS A 234 3.50 15.34 -8.87
C LYS A 234 4.14 14.33 -9.82
N TYR A 235 5.44 14.47 -10.10
CA TYR A 235 6.25 13.60 -10.95
C TYR A 235 5.57 13.31 -12.29
N SER A 236 5.15 14.37 -12.98
CA SER A 236 4.35 14.28 -14.22
C SER A 236 4.98 13.34 -15.27
N ASP A 237 6.30 13.38 -15.42
CA ASP A 237 7.05 12.56 -16.37
C ASP A 237 7.08 11.07 -15.99
N HIS A 238 6.94 10.77 -14.70
CA HIS A 238 6.94 9.41 -14.15
C HIS A 238 5.53 8.85 -13.91
N ARG A 239 4.50 9.69 -14.02
CA ARG A 239 3.09 9.36 -13.73
C ARG A 239 2.59 8.14 -14.49
N LYS A 240 2.93 7.99 -15.77
CA LYS A 240 2.48 6.84 -16.59
C LYS A 240 2.86 5.50 -15.96
N ARG A 241 4.06 5.41 -15.36
CA ARG A 241 4.60 4.18 -14.78
C ARG A 241 4.24 3.99 -13.31
N TYR A 242 4.18 5.07 -12.54
CA TYR A 242 4.00 5.03 -11.08
C TYR A 242 2.65 5.61 -10.61
N ARG A 243 1.66 5.67 -11.49
CA ARG A 243 0.31 6.22 -11.21
C ARG A 243 -0.29 5.71 -9.90
N ARG A 244 -0.13 4.40 -9.60
CA ARG A 244 -0.67 3.79 -8.37
C ARG A 244 -0.06 4.34 -7.09
N LEU A 245 1.17 4.82 -7.13
CA LEU A 245 1.84 5.46 -5.99
C LEU A 245 1.52 6.95 -5.98
N ILE A 246 1.66 7.62 -7.12
CA ILE A 246 1.50 9.08 -7.26
C ILE A 246 0.07 9.54 -6.97
N ASP A 247 -0.94 8.78 -7.40
CA ASP A 247 -2.35 9.13 -7.20
C ASP A 247 -2.92 8.63 -5.87
N ASP A 248 -2.12 7.92 -5.06
CA ASP A 248 -2.53 7.45 -3.74
C ASP A 248 -2.08 8.44 -2.65
N PRO A 249 -3.01 9.19 -2.02
CA PRO A 249 -2.69 10.18 -0.99
C PRO A 249 -2.18 9.58 0.33
N GLN A 250 -2.18 8.26 0.47
CA GLN A 250 -1.55 7.53 1.58
C GLN A 250 -0.13 7.08 1.25
N ARG A 251 0.29 7.20 -0.02
CA ARG A 251 1.61 6.81 -0.53
C ARG A 251 2.44 8.00 -0.93
N LEU A 252 1.89 9.00 -1.62
CA LEU A 252 2.56 10.26 -1.89
C LEU A 252 2.10 11.32 -0.88
N LEU A 253 2.99 11.67 0.03
CA LEU A 253 2.73 12.52 1.17
C LEU A 253 3.26 13.91 0.90
N SER A 254 2.39 14.90 0.94
CA SER A 254 2.76 16.31 0.94
C SER A 254 2.76 16.86 2.36
N GLY A 255 3.53 17.92 2.56
CA GLY A 255 3.61 18.64 3.81
C GLY A 255 3.78 20.13 3.61
N GLU A 256 3.85 20.83 4.73
CA GLU A 256 4.04 22.26 4.74
C GLU A 256 4.88 22.74 5.89
N VAL A 257 5.46 23.93 5.71
CA VAL A 257 6.14 24.63 6.77
C VAL A 257 5.33 25.87 7.08
N ARG A 258 4.74 25.92 8.28
CA ARG A 258 3.95 27.05 8.78
C ARG A 258 4.47 27.44 10.14
N GLU A 259 4.60 28.75 10.40
CA GLU A 259 4.98 29.29 11.71
C GLU A 259 6.27 28.67 12.29
N GLY A 260 7.25 28.37 11.42
CA GLY A 260 8.51 27.75 11.85
C GLY A 260 8.40 26.27 12.24
N ARG A 261 7.30 25.58 11.88
CA ARG A 261 7.08 24.15 12.13
C ARG A 261 6.89 23.39 10.83
N VAL A 262 7.34 22.14 10.79
CA VAL A 262 7.17 21.22 9.68
C VAL A 262 5.97 20.32 9.98
N LEU A 263 4.99 20.33 9.08
CA LEU A 263 3.74 19.60 9.19
C LEU A 263 3.64 18.60 8.04
N VAL A 264 3.56 17.32 8.38
CA VAL A 264 3.21 16.25 7.43
C VAL A 264 2.07 15.45 8.06
N SER A 265 0.83 15.89 7.84
CA SER A 265 -0.35 15.36 8.55
C SER A 265 -0.53 13.85 8.38
N LYS A 266 -0.18 13.30 7.21
CA LYS A 266 -0.27 11.86 6.93
C LYS A 266 0.79 11.02 7.64
N LEU A 267 1.81 11.66 8.20
CA LEU A 267 2.79 11.05 9.10
C LEU A 267 2.51 11.39 10.57
N ASN A 268 1.46 12.14 10.87
CA ASN A 268 1.24 12.75 12.20
C ASN A 268 2.47 13.52 12.71
N LEU A 269 3.22 14.12 11.77
CA LEU A 269 4.45 14.82 12.06
C LEU A 269 4.18 16.32 12.22
N ASP A 270 4.57 16.84 13.37
CA ASP A 270 4.55 18.26 13.72
C ASP A 270 5.79 18.57 14.56
N VAL A 271 6.83 19.11 13.92
CA VAL A 271 8.13 19.34 14.56
C VAL A 271 8.61 20.79 14.33
N PRO A 272 9.19 21.45 15.34
CA PRO A 272 9.83 22.75 15.15
C PRO A 272 11.00 22.67 14.17
N LEU A 273 10.99 23.53 13.15
CA LEU A 273 12.10 23.72 12.22
C LEU A 273 13.22 24.49 12.95
N PRO A 274 14.44 23.92 13.07
CA PRO A 274 15.58 24.60 13.68
C PRO A 274 15.94 25.91 12.95
N ALA A 275 16.73 26.75 13.61
CA ALA A 275 17.15 28.04 13.06
C ALA A 275 18.05 27.88 11.82
N SER A 276 18.96 26.89 11.81
CA SER A 276 19.90 26.62 10.72
C SER A 276 20.03 25.12 10.40
N SER A 277 20.73 24.80 9.31
CA SER A 277 21.03 23.43 8.91
C SER A 277 21.96 22.71 9.88
N GLU A 278 22.89 23.44 10.49
CA GLU A 278 23.78 22.97 11.55
C GLU A 278 22.98 22.58 12.80
N ALA A 279 22.03 23.42 13.23
CA ALA A 279 21.15 23.09 14.35
C ALA A 279 20.24 21.88 14.05
N ALA A 280 19.85 21.67 12.79
CA ALA A 280 19.16 20.46 12.37
C ALA A 280 20.08 19.23 12.39
N TRP A 281 21.35 19.41 11.99
CA TRP A 281 22.37 18.38 12.03
C TRP A 281 22.68 17.92 13.46
N GLU A 282 22.84 18.84 14.41
CA GLU A 282 23.10 18.52 15.82
C GLU A 282 22.02 17.64 16.45
N ARG A 283 20.76 17.82 16.02
CA ARG A 283 19.64 16.96 16.44
C ARG A 283 19.68 15.57 15.78
N LEU A 284 20.20 15.49 14.55
CA LEU A 284 20.27 14.26 13.76
C LEU A 284 21.45 13.38 14.17
N GLU A 285 22.62 13.97 14.42
CA GLU A 285 23.88 13.25 14.59
C GLU A 285 23.85 12.15 15.67
N PRO A 286 23.27 12.36 16.87
CA PRO A 286 23.16 11.31 17.88
C PRO A 286 22.31 10.12 17.42
N LEU A 287 21.32 10.35 16.56
CA LEU A 287 20.45 9.29 16.03
C LEU A 287 21.17 8.44 14.99
N LEU A 288 22.01 9.08 14.15
CA LEU A 288 22.84 8.38 13.18
C LEU A 288 23.88 7.47 13.85
N ARG A 289 24.52 7.95 14.93
CA ARG A 289 25.52 7.17 15.69
C ARG A 289 24.92 5.92 16.34
N ARG A 290 23.77 6.07 17.02
CA ARG A 290 23.06 4.95 17.67
C ARG A 290 22.68 3.82 16.72
N ALA A 291 22.49 4.11 15.45
CA ALA A 291 22.06 3.12 14.47
C ALA A 291 23.21 2.40 13.74
N ILE A 292 24.46 2.80 14.02
CA ILE A 292 25.68 2.09 13.61
C ILE A 292 26.06 1.04 14.67
N GLU A 293 25.70 1.28 15.93
CA GLU A 293 26.02 0.43 17.10
C GLU A 293 25.00 -0.71 17.32
N SER A 294 23.90 -0.74 16.57
CA SER A 294 22.77 -1.69 16.69
C SER A 294 22.53 -2.50 15.42
#